data_AF-A0A1G6MRA1-F1
#
_entry.id   AF-A0A1G6MRA1-F1
#
_cell.length_a   1.000
_cell.length_b   1.000
_cell.length_c   1.000
_cell.angle_alpha   90.00
_cell.angle_beta   90.00
_cell.angle_gamma   90.00
#
_symmetry.space_group_name_H-M   'P 1'
#
loop_
_entity.id
_entity.type
_entity.pdbx_description
1 polymer ?
#
loop_
_entity_poly.entity_id
_entity_poly.type
_entity_poly.pdbx_seq_one_letter_code
_entity_poly.pdbx_strand_id
1 'polypeptide(L)' 'MVDDDRYCVDILTQISAINASLKQVGFRLLEDHTHHCVADAIKEGDGQEAIGELLQVFERFAK' A
#
# COMPACT_ATOMS: atom_id res chain seq x y z
N MET A 1 -17.23 -0.76 -20.09
CA MET A 1 -16.07 -0.07 -20.75
C MET A 1 -15.50 -0.92 -21.87
N VAL A 2 -14.98 -2.12 -21.56
CA VAL A 2 -14.52 -3.08 -22.57
C VAL A 2 -15.71 -3.63 -23.36
N ASP A 3 -16.76 -4.07 -22.66
CA ASP A 3 -18.00 -4.56 -23.28
C ASP A 3 -18.75 -3.50 -24.10
N ASP A 4 -18.41 -2.22 -23.89
CA ASP A 4 -18.99 -1.08 -24.62
C ASP A 4 -18.06 -0.56 -25.74
N ASP A 5 -17.00 -1.31 -26.07
CA ASP A 5 -15.98 -0.94 -27.07
C ASP A 5 -15.42 0.49 -26.90
N ARG A 6 -15.24 0.94 -25.65
CA ARG A 6 -14.70 2.27 -25.38
C ARG A 6 -13.24 2.38 -25.85
N TYR A 7 -12.85 3.61 -26.21
CA TYR A 7 -11.51 3.90 -26.69
C TYR A 7 -10.43 3.41 -25.72
N CYS A 8 -9.43 2.68 -26.23
CA CYS A 8 -8.42 2.02 -25.42
C CYS A 8 -7.69 2.97 -24.44
N VAL A 9 -7.47 4.22 -24.84
CA VAL A 9 -6.82 5.23 -23.99
C VAL A 9 -7.67 5.59 -22.76
N ASP A 10 -8.99 5.60 -22.90
CA ASP A 10 -9.90 5.83 -21.76
C ASP A 10 -9.82 4.69 -20.75
N ILE A 11 -9.78 3.44 -21.26
CA ILE A 11 -9.65 2.24 -20.43
C ILE A 11 -8.31 2.25 -19.68
N LEU A 12 -7.21 2.55 -20.37
CA LEU A 12 -5.90 2.68 -19.75
C LEU A 12 -5.87 3.79 -18.69
N THR A 13 -6.53 4.91 -18.95
CA THR A 13 -6.65 6.01 -17.98
C THR A 13 -7.38 5.57 -16.71
N GLN A 14 -8.47 4.81 -16.85
CA GLN A 14 -9.20 4.27 -15.69
C GLN A 14 -8.38 3.23 -14.92
N ILE A 15 -7.64 2.37 -15.61
CA ILE A 15 -6.69 1.44 -14.97
C ILE A 15 -5.64 2.20 -14.17
N SER A 16 -5.05 3.26 -14.74
CA SER A 16 -4.10 4.12 -14.03
C SER A 16 -4.72 4.77 -12.78
N ALA A 17 -5.97 5.23 -12.86
CA ALA A 17 -6.69 5.81 -11.72
C ALA A 17 -6.93 4.79 -10.60
N ILE A 18 -7.29 3.55 -10.95
CA ILE A 18 -7.45 2.45 -9.99
C ILE A 18 -6.11 2.12 -9.34
N ASN A 19 -5.04 1.99 -10.12
CA ASN A 19 -3.70 1.71 -9.60
C ASN A 19 -3.23 2.81 -8.61
N ALA A 20 -3.48 4.08 -8.94
CA ALA A 20 -3.18 5.19 -8.03
C ALA A 20 -4.00 5.11 -6.72
N SER A 21 -5.28 4.75 -6.83
CA SER A 21 -6.16 4.58 -5.66
C SER A 21 -5.71 3.41 -4.77
N LEU A 22 -5.35 2.27 -5.37
CA LEU A 22 -4.81 1.12 -4.64
C LEU A 22 -3.50 1.46 -3.91
N LYS A 23 -2.61 2.22 -4.57
CA LYS A 23 -1.37 2.70 -3.94
C LYS A 23 -1.66 3.59 -2.73
N GLN A 24 -2.64 4.49 -2.83
CA GLN A 24 -3.05 5.34 -1.72
C GLN A 24 -3.62 4.52 -0.54
N VAL A 25 -4.47 3.54 -0.83
CA VAL A 25 -5.02 2.66 0.22
C VAL A 25 -3.90 1.87 0.91
N GLY A 26 -2.96 1.32 0.15
CA GLY A 26 -1.81 0.61 0.71
C GLY A 26 -0.94 1.47 1.61
N PHE A 27 -0.70 2.74 1.24
CA PHE A 27 0.01 3.69 2.11
C PHE A 27 -0.73 3.96 3.42
N ARG A 28 -2.06 4.12 3.38
CA ARG A 28 -2.83 4.32 4.62
C ARG A 28 -2.79 3.11 5.54
N LEU A 29 -2.88 1.90 4.99
CA LEU A 29 -2.74 0.68 5.76
C LEU A 29 -1.34 0.57 6.40
N LEU A 30 -0.31 0.98 5.68
CA LEU A 30 1.07 1.00 6.20
C LEU A 30 1.23 2.02 7.34
N GLU A 31 0.65 3.21 7.19
CA GLU A 31 0.60 4.25 8.22
C GLU A 31 -0.10 3.74 9.49
N ASP A 32 -1.30 3.17 9.35
CA ASP A 32 -2.05 2.59 10.46
C ASP A 32 -1.27 1.45 11.14
N HIS A 33 -0.65 0.55 10.38
CA HIS A 33 0.16 -0.53 10.93
C HIS A 33 1.37 -0.01 11.71
N THR A 34 2.01 1.06 11.22
CA THR A 34 3.16 1.69 11.89
C THR A 34 2.73 2.34 13.22
N HIS A 35 1.59 3.03 13.25
CA HIS A 35 1.12 3.74 14.44
C HIS A 35 0.55 2.83 15.52
N HIS A 36 0.04 1.65 15.16
CA HIS A 36 -0.54 0.71 16.11
C HIS A 36 0.41 -0.45 16.39
N CYS A 37 0.52 -1.39 15.45
CA CYS A 37 1.24 -2.65 15.65
C CYS A 37 2.73 -2.43 15.96
N VAL A 38 3.42 -1.61 15.16
CA VAL A 38 4.86 -1.37 15.35
C VAL A 38 5.12 -0.55 16.61
N ALA A 39 4.31 0.49 16.85
CA ALA A 39 4.43 1.32 18.05
C ALA A 39 4.19 0.52 19.34
N ASP A 40 3.27 -0.44 19.33
CA ASP A 40 3.00 -1.31 20.48
C ASP A 40 4.11 -2.35 20.67
N ALA A 41 4.59 -2.98 19.60
CA ALA A 41 5.74 -3.89 19.68
C ALA A 41 7.00 -3.20 20.25
N ILE A 42 7.24 -1.93 19.92
CA ILE A 42 8.33 -1.14 20.52
C ILE A 42 8.17 -1.01 22.04
N LYS A 43 6.95 -0.81 22.55
CA LYS A 43 6.69 -0.70 23.99
C LYS A 43 6.82 -2.04 24.70
N GLU A 44 6.51 -3.14 24.01
CA GLU A 44 6.55 -4.50 24.55
C GLU A 44 7.95 -5.14 24.51
N GLY A 45 8.88 -4.53 23.77
CA GLY A 45 10.28 -4.99 23.66
C GLY A 45 10.61 -5.71 22.36
N ASP A 46 9.62 -5.93 21.50
CA ASP A 46 9.74 -6.64 20.21
C ASP A 46 9.93 -5.70 19.01
N GLY A 47 10.25 -4.42 19.28
CA GLY A 47 10.32 -3.38 18.25
C GLY A 47 11.31 -3.66 17.11
N GLN A 48 12.42 -4.36 17.38
CA GLN A 48 13.42 -4.64 16.35
C GLN A 48 12.90 -5.61 15.28
N GLU A 49 12.11 -6.61 15.67
CA GLU A 49 11.49 -7.55 14.74
C GLU A 49 10.41 -6.84 13.92
N ALA A 50 9.53 -6.09 14.58
CA ALA A 50 8.45 -5.35 13.93
C ALA A 50 8.97 -4.29 12.92
N ILE A 51 10.04 -3.57 13.26
CA ILE A 51 10.70 -2.63 12.33
C ILE A 51 11.28 -3.37 11.13
N GLY A 52 11.87 -4.56 11.36
CA GLY A 52 12.39 -5.40 10.28
C GLY A 52 11.31 -5.84 9.30
N GLU A 53 10.15 -6.25 9.79
CA GLU A 53 8.99 -6.60 8.95
C GLU A 53 8.48 -5.37 8.18
N LEU A 54 8.32 -4.23 8.85
CA LEU A 54 7.88 -2.99 8.24
C LEU A 54 8.76 -2.59 7.05
N LEU A 55 10.09 -2.71 7.19
CA LEU A 55 11.04 -2.39 6.11
C LEU A 55 10.90 -3.35 4.91
N GLN A 56 10.62 -4.63 5.14
CA GLN A 56 10.37 -5.58 4.05
C GLN A 56 9.09 -5.25 3.28
N VAL A 57 8.03 -4.83 3.98
CA VAL A 57 6.79 -4.38 3.35
C VAL A 57 7.02 -3.09 2.58
N PHE A 58 7.75 -2.12 3.15
CA PHE A 58 8.09 -0.87 2.49
C PHE A 58 8.88 -1.08 1.19
N GLU A 59 9.86 -1.99 1.18
CA GLU A 59 10.63 -2.30 -0.04
C GLU A 59 9.75 -2.84 -1.17
N ARG A 60 8.71 -3.62 -0.84
CA ARG A 60 7.73 -4.13 -1.82
C ARG A 60 6.81 -3.04 -2.35
N PHE A 61 6.50 -2.02 -1.53
CA PHE A 61 5.66 -0.89 -1.91
C PHE A 61 6.39 0.21 -2.69
N ALA A 62 7.70 0.32 -2.50
CA ALA A 62 8.55 1.29 -3.17
C ALA A 62 8.95 0.88 -4.60
N LYS A 63 8.87 -0.42 -4.92
CA LYS A 63 9.02 -0.96 -6.29
C LYS A 63 7.77 -0.69 -7.12
#